data_AF-A0A316W435-F1
#
_entry.id   AF-A0A316W435-F1
#
_cell.length_a   1.000
_cell.length_b   1.000
_cell.length_c   1.000
_cell.angle_alpha   90.00
_cell.angle_beta   90.00
_cell.angle_gamma   90.00
#
_symmetry.space_group_name_H-M   'P 1'
#
loop_
_entity.id
_entity.type
_entity.pdbx_description
1 polymer ?
#
loop_
_entity_poly.entity_id
_entity_poly.type
_entity_poly.pdbx_seq_one_letter_code
_entity_poly.pdbx_strand_id
1 'polypeptide(L)'
;MVNSSIRHRAVTLGLRPSAPGSRPGICRIYSITSQVRCISFSDSSRSQAFLRPTASLAVKKSTRPAKMPPKKLAANERAKLGRPSNNLKMGIVGLPNVGKSSLFNVIAKCDLGKSANFPYATIEPEEARVPLPDERFLWLVDQYKPKSQVPAFLTCIDIAGLTAGASTGAGLGNAFLSNVRSVDGIFQVVRAFDDAEVIHVEGDVDPLRDMEIISTELRLKDIEWVEKGIEAQARVVRGATGLDKKRKEEDLATMQKALKLLQEDNTDVRKGDWGNKEIDLLNDLKLLTAKPVIYLVNLSEKDYVRKKNKWLPKIHQWIQDNNKGDQLIPFSVALEERLLALGSPDAEAEELKKLGPNVTGALGKITTAGYSGLDLIKYYTCGPDEVRAWTIRQGLKAPQAAGVIHSDFEQKFVCGEIMSFDDLKEHGNEGAVKAAGKYNQKGKTYEMVDGDIAYWKAGG
;
A
#
# COMPACT_ATOMS: atom_id res chain seq x y z
N MET A 1 14.36 61.60 -28.88
CA MET A 1 14.78 61.87 -30.27
C MET A 1 14.89 60.52 -30.98
N VAL A 2 13.84 60.14 -31.71
CA VAL A 2 13.73 60.11 -33.20
C VAL A 2 14.00 58.66 -33.67
N ASN A 3 12.91 57.87 -33.86
CA ASN A 3 12.28 57.44 -35.14
C ASN A 3 13.01 56.26 -35.79
N SER A 4 12.41 55.26 -36.44
CA SER A 4 11.15 55.09 -37.22
C SER A 4 10.99 53.57 -37.49
N SER A 5 9.84 52.88 -37.36
CA SER A 5 8.61 52.87 -38.16
C SER A 5 8.75 52.50 -39.65
N ILE A 6 8.10 51.39 -40.06
CA ILE A 6 7.41 51.04 -41.34
C ILE A 6 6.83 49.62 -41.11
N ARG A 7 5.52 49.32 -40.96
CA ARG A 7 4.28 49.41 -41.78
C ARG A 7 4.09 48.37 -42.91
N HIS A 8 3.04 47.55 -42.70
CA HIS A 8 2.01 47.02 -43.61
C HIS A 8 2.33 45.91 -44.64
N ARG A 9 1.55 44.80 -44.59
CA ARG A 9 0.30 44.64 -45.38
C ARG A 9 -0.47 43.38 -45.00
N ALA A 10 -1.79 43.54 -44.94
CA ALA A 10 -2.80 42.49 -44.91
C ALA A 10 -3.08 41.96 -46.33
N VAL A 11 -3.46 40.70 -46.45
CA VAL A 11 -4.24 40.19 -47.58
C VAL A 11 -5.34 39.27 -47.05
N THR A 12 -6.57 39.74 -47.19
CA THR A 12 -7.83 39.00 -47.08
C THR A 12 -8.24 38.59 -48.49
N LEU A 13 -8.69 37.34 -48.69
CA LEU A 13 -9.58 36.97 -49.80
C LEU A 13 -10.33 35.70 -49.41
N GLY A 14 -11.64 35.82 -49.28
CA GLY A 14 -12.57 34.72 -49.06
C GLY A 14 -13.28 34.28 -50.35
N LEU A 15 -14.29 33.42 -50.15
CA LEU A 15 -15.50 33.09 -50.95
C LEU A 15 -15.73 31.56 -50.84
N ARG A 16 -16.64 31.07 -49.97
CA ARG A 16 -18.12 30.88 -50.12
C ARG A 16 -18.51 29.78 -51.14
N PRO A 17 -19.74 29.22 -51.13
CA PRO A 17 -20.47 28.54 -50.04
C PRO A 17 -21.15 27.23 -50.54
N SER A 18 -21.75 26.38 -49.69
CA SER A 18 -22.68 25.33 -50.12
C SER A 18 -24.01 25.37 -49.35
N ALA A 19 -25.09 25.27 -50.11
CA ALA A 19 -26.48 25.55 -49.74
C ALA A 19 -27.24 24.33 -49.15
N PRO A 20 -28.43 24.55 -48.54
CA PRO A 20 -29.33 23.50 -48.03
C PRO A 20 -30.55 23.23 -48.96
N GLY A 21 -31.21 22.05 -48.86
CA GLY A 21 -32.60 21.87 -49.33
C GLY A 21 -33.06 20.48 -49.88
N SER A 22 -33.80 19.74 -49.04
CA SER A 22 -35.11 19.04 -49.28
C SER A 22 -35.40 17.98 -50.38
N ARG A 23 -35.77 16.75 -49.90
CA ARG A 23 -36.95 15.85 -50.18
C ARG A 23 -37.07 15.09 -51.55
N PRO A 24 -37.98 14.08 -51.74
CA PRO A 24 -38.58 13.03 -50.86
C PRO A 24 -38.71 11.59 -51.50
N GLY A 25 -39.25 10.61 -50.76
CA GLY A 25 -39.82 9.32 -51.27
C GLY A 25 -38.91 8.09 -51.02
N ILE A 26 -39.35 6.90 -50.60
CA ILE A 26 -40.58 6.13 -50.85
C ILE A 26 -40.84 5.15 -49.68
N CYS A 27 -42.12 4.91 -49.45
CA CYS A 27 -42.76 3.98 -48.52
C CYS A 27 -42.45 2.50 -48.81
N ARG A 28 -42.20 1.66 -47.79
CA ARG A 28 -42.67 0.26 -47.78
C ARG A 28 -42.86 -0.26 -46.36
N ILE A 29 -44.13 -0.52 -46.08
CA ILE A 29 -44.72 -1.28 -44.99
C ILE A 29 -44.28 -2.75 -45.12
N TYR A 30 -43.90 -3.39 -44.02
CA TYR A 30 -44.32 -4.77 -43.69
C TYR A 30 -44.38 -4.94 -42.17
N SER A 31 -45.61 -5.14 -41.70
CA SER A 31 -45.99 -5.70 -40.41
C SER A 31 -45.85 -7.22 -40.45
N ILE A 32 -45.51 -7.84 -39.30
CA ILE A 32 -46.03 -9.10 -38.71
C ILE A 32 -45.28 -9.27 -37.36
N THR A 33 -45.82 -8.80 -36.24
CA THR A 33 -46.61 -9.52 -35.22
C THR A 33 -46.10 -10.88 -34.72
N SER A 34 -45.71 -10.88 -33.43
CA SER A 34 -46.13 -11.80 -32.34
C SER A 34 -45.37 -13.14 -32.20
N GLN A 35 -45.05 -13.69 -31.02
CA GLN A 35 -45.78 -13.83 -29.74
C GLN A 35 -44.77 -14.33 -28.66
N VAL A 36 -44.58 -13.64 -27.54
CA VAL A 36 -45.04 -13.98 -26.16
C VAL A 36 -45.49 -15.45 -25.94
N ARG A 37 -44.80 -16.16 -25.03
CA ARG A 37 -45.31 -17.35 -24.32
C ARG A 37 -45.36 -17.04 -22.82
N CYS A 38 -46.58 -16.91 -22.29
CA CYS A 38 -46.88 -17.07 -20.88
C CYS A 38 -47.86 -18.23 -20.70
N ILE A 39 -47.68 -18.88 -19.56
CA ILE A 39 -48.25 -20.12 -19.05
C ILE A 39 -49.77 -20.01 -18.90
N SER A 40 -50.50 -21.09 -19.16
CA SER A 40 -51.84 -21.31 -18.61
C SER A 40 -52.00 -22.73 -18.10
N PHE A 41 -52.46 -22.80 -16.85
CA PHE A 41 -53.05 -23.96 -16.19
C PHE A 41 -54.57 -23.93 -16.48
N SER A 42 -55.21 -25.08 -16.64
CA SER A 42 -56.66 -25.21 -16.48
C SER A 42 -57.03 -26.60 -15.96
N ASP A 43 -57.76 -26.58 -14.84
CA ASP A 43 -58.40 -27.68 -14.12
C ASP A 43 -59.47 -28.43 -14.93
N SER A 44 -59.66 -29.72 -14.61
CA SER A 44 -61.00 -30.26 -14.33
C SER A 44 -60.93 -31.64 -13.66
N SER A 45 -61.51 -31.77 -12.46
CA SER A 45 -62.54 -32.79 -12.17
C SER A 45 -63.16 -32.57 -10.78
N ARG A 46 -64.48 -32.41 -10.79
CA ARG A 46 -65.41 -32.30 -9.65
C ARG A 46 -65.49 -33.59 -8.84
N SER A 47 -65.71 -33.46 -7.53
CA SER A 47 -66.84 -34.13 -6.85
C SER A 47 -67.09 -33.60 -5.43
N GLN A 48 -68.35 -33.16 -5.25
CA GLN A 48 -69.19 -32.88 -4.08
C GLN A 48 -68.78 -33.53 -2.73
N ALA A 49 -68.68 -32.73 -1.66
CA ALA A 49 -69.72 -32.44 -0.64
C ALA A 49 -69.87 -33.53 0.43
N PHE A 50 -69.72 -33.18 1.72
CA PHE A 50 -70.67 -33.44 2.81
C PHE A 50 -70.12 -32.95 4.16
N LEU A 51 -70.96 -32.22 4.89
CA LEU A 51 -70.80 -31.82 6.29
C LEU A 51 -70.92 -33.05 7.22
N ARG A 52 -70.14 -33.10 8.31
CA ARG A 52 -70.63 -33.33 9.70
C ARG A 52 -69.50 -33.26 10.77
N PRO A 53 -69.86 -33.03 12.06
CA PRO A 53 -69.01 -32.36 13.04
C PRO A 53 -68.38 -33.27 14.11
N THR A 54 -67.42 -32.66 14.82
CA THR A 54 -66.99 -32.87 16.22
C THR A 54 -66.54 -34.26 16.68
N ALA A 55 -65.26 -34.36 17.02
CA ALA A 55 -64.81 -35.04 18.24
C ALA A 55 -63.51 -34.37 18.73
N SER A 56 -63.55 -33.86 19.97
CA SER A 56 -62.42 -33.26 20.67
C SER A 56 -61.33 -34.29 20.95
N LEU A 57 -60.07 -33.96 20.70
CA LEU A 57 -58.94 -34.60 21.39
C LEU A 57 -57.91 -33.55 21.79
N ALA A 58 -57.45 -33.73 23.03
CA ALA A 58 -56.82 -32.76 23.90
C ALA A 58 -55.47 -32.19 23.41
N VAL A 59 -55.26 -30.94 23.81
CA VAL A 59 -54.03 -30.16 23.70
C VAL A 59 -52.89 -30.83 24.50
N LYS A 60 -51.74 -31.03 23.84
CA LYS A 60 -50.42 -31.02 24.50
C LYS A 60 -49.61 -29.85 23.93
N LYS A 61 -49.34 -28.85 24.77
CA LYS A 61 -48.45 -27.72 24.47
C LYS A 61 -47.03 -28.24 24.20
N SER A 62 -46.54 -28.01 22.98
CA SER A 62 -45.14 -28.15 22.58
C SER A 62 -44.53 -26.76 22.51
N THR A 63 -43.77 -26.37 23.53
CA THR A 63 -42.92 -25.17 23.52
C THR A 63 -41.68 -25.45 22.69
N ARG A 64 -41.66 -25.00 21.43
CA ARG A 64 -40.44 -24.95 20.61
C ARG A 64 -39.66 -23.68 20.96
N PRO A 65 -38.38 -23.75 21.34
CA PRO A 65 -37.58 -22.55 21.57
C PRO A 65 -37.36 -21.83 20.22
N ALA A 66 -37.54 -20.52 20.22
CA ALA A 66 -37.31 -19.67 19.06
C ALA A 66 -35.84 -19.80 18.63
N LYS A 67 -35.62 -20.24 17.39
CA LYS A 67 -34.29 -20.42 16.80
C LYS A 67 -33.72 -19.02 16.56
N MET A 68 -32.81 -18.59 17.42
CA MET A 68 -32.07 -17.33 17.24
C MET A 68 -31.37 -17.35 15.87
N PRO A 69 -31.39 -16.23 15.12
CA PRO A 69 -30.62 -16.14 13.89
C PRO A 69 -29.13 -16.35 14.19
N PRO A 70 -28.38 -17.03 13.31
CA PRO A 70 -26.98 -17.32 13.57
C PRO A 70 -26.25 -16.00 13.80
N LYS A 71 -25.63 -15.89 14.99
CA LYS A 71 -24.73 -14.80 15.35
C LYS A 71 -23.73 -14.71 14.21
N LYS A 72 -23.78 -13.63 13.43
CA LYS A 72 -22.80 -13.32 12.38
C LYS A 72 -21.44 -13.53 13.05
N LEU A 73 -20.70 -14.56 12.63
CA LEU A 73 -19.32 -14.75 13.08
C LEU A 73 -18.64 -13.43 12.73
N ALA A 74 -18.38 -12.60 13.74
CA ALA A 74 -17.51 -11.46 13.55
C ALA A 74 -16.24 -12.08 12.99
N ALA A 75 -15.93 -11.77 11.72
CA ALA A 75 -14.62 -12.08 11.20
C ALA A 75 -13.66 -11.44 12.19
N ASN A 76 -13.01 -12.26 13.01
CA ASN A 76 -11.94 -11.77 13.88
C ASN A 76 -10.89 -11.29 12.90
N GLU A 77 -10.88 -9.98 12.66
CA GLU A 77 -9.84 -9.32 11.88
C GLU A 77 -8.51 -9.78 12.47
N ARG A 78 -7.67 -10.38 11.62
CA ARG A 78 -6.34 -10.79 12.05
C ARG A 78 -5.58 -9.52 12.39
N ALA A 79 -5.09 -9.44 13.62
CA ALA A 79 -4.25 -8.32 14.03
C ALA A 79 -3.04 -8.25 13.09
N LYS A 80 -2.63 -7.04 12.71
CA LYS A 80 -1.50 -6.85 11.80
C LYS A 80 -0.21 -6.68 12.62
N LEU A 81 0.85 -7.34 12.18
CA LEU A 81 2.19 -7.11 12.72
C LEU A 81 2.68 -5.72 12.28
N GLY A 82 3.40 -5.02 13.16
CA GLY A 82 3.91 -3.68 12.94
C GLY A 82 3.14 -2.56 13.68
N ARG A 83 3.81 -1.41 13.80
CA ARG A 83 3.37 -0.27 14.62
C ARG A 83 2.00 0.28 14.19
N PRO A 84 1.07 0.56 15.13
CA PRO A 84 -0.21 1.21 14.81
C PRO A 84 -0.01 2.71 14.55
N SER A 85 0.43 3.06 13.33
CA SER A 85 0.64 4.45 12.88
C SER A 85 0.33 4.58 11.39
N ASN A 86 0.02 5.80 10.95
CA ASN A 86 -0.10 6.17 9.53
C ASN A 86 1.21 6.75 8.97
N ASN A 87 2.09 7.23 9.85
CA ASN A 87 3.40 7.79 9.49
C ASN A 87 4.47 6.70 9.62
N LEU A 88 4.39 5.70 8.74
CA LEU A 88 5.32 4.58 8.70
C LEU A 88 6.51 4.89 7.79
N LYS A 89 7.69 4.35 8.13
CA LYS A 89 8.94 4.63 7.41
C LYS A 89 9.58 3.35 6.86
N MET A 90 10.17 3.43 5.67
CA MET A 90 11.01 2.37 5.09
C MET A 90 12.50 2.67 5.31
N GLY A 91 13.26 1.70 5.82
CA GLY A 91 14.71 1.81 5.96
C GLY A 91 15.44 1.12 4.81
N ILE A 92 16.45 1.76 4.22
CA ILE A 92 17.29 1.14 3.20
C ILE A 92 18.48 0.46 3.89
N VAL A 93 18.57 -0.86 3.74
CA VAL A 93 19.56 -1.73 4.37
C VAL A 93 20.35 -2.48 3.31
N GLY A 94 21.65 -2.67 3.53
CA GLY A 94 22.50 -3.52 2.70
C GLY A 94 23.92 -3.53 3.22
N LEU A 95 24.75 -4.41 2.66
CA LEU A 95 26.18 -4.37 2.90
C LEU A 95 26.80 -3.08 2.31
N PRO A 96 28.00 -2.69 2.73
CA PRO A 96 28.75 -1.63 2.07
C PRO A 96 28.92 -1.88 0.56
N ASN A 97 28.96 -0.80 -0.22
CA ASN A 97 29.23 -0.84 -1.66
C ASN A 97 28.20 -1.59 -2.54
N VAL A 98 26.98 -1.85 -2.05
CA VAL A 98 25.90 -2.46 -2.86
C VAL A 98 25.10 -1.46 -3.71
N GLY A 99 25.36 -0.16 -3.56
CA GLY A 99 24.62 0.93 -4.22
C GLY A 99 23.54 1.59 -3.36
N LYS A 100 23.58 1.38 -2.03
CA LYS A 100 22.62 1.94 -1.05
C LYS A 100 22.58 3.47 -1.06
N SER A 101 23.72 4.13 -0.86
CA SER A 101 23.80 5.60 -0.81
C SER A 101 23.46 6.23 -2.16
N SER A 102 23.83 5.59 -3.26
CA SER A 102 23.43 6.02 -4.61
C SER A 102 21.91 5.93 -4.81
N LEU A 103 21.26 4.82 -4.39
CA LEU A 103 19.81 4.72 -4.40
C LEU A 103 19.15 5.81 -3.53
N PHE A 104 19.67 6.05 -2.33
CA PHE A 104 19.16 7.11 -1.46
C PHE A 104 19.32 8.50 -2.10
N ASN A 105 20.45 8.78 -2.74
CA ASN A 105 20.67 10.05 -3.43
C ASN A 105 19.66 10.27 -4.57
N VAL A 106 19.31 9.21 -5.30
CA VAL A 106 18.28 9.29 -6.33
C VAL A 106 16.92 9.61 -5.70
N ILE A 107 16.53 8.89 -4.65
CA ILE A 107 15.30 9.10 -3.87
C ILE A 107 15.23 10.53 -3.31
N ALA A 108 16.30 11.01 -2.68
CA ALA A 108 16.38 12.34 -2.05
C ALA A 108 16.31 13.48 -3.09
N LYS A 109 16.91 13.32 -4.26
CA LYS A 109 16.81 14.30 -5.34
C LYS A 109 15.42 14.36 -5.96
N CYS A 110 14.69 13.24 -6.00
CA CYS A 110 13.26 13.24 -6.38
C CYS A 110 12.39 14.01 -5.39
N ASP A 111 12.73 14.00 -4.09
CA ASP A 111 12.07 14.82 -3.06
C ASP A 111 12.35 16.31 -3.31
N LEU A 112 13.62 16.70 -3.43
CA LEU A 112 14.05 18.09 -3.65
C LEU A 112 13.47 18.74 -4.92
N GLY A 113 13.24 17.97 -5.99
CA GLY A 113 12.64 18.48 -7.23
C GLY A 113 11.17 18.90 -7.12
N LYS A 114 10.46 18.50 -6.06
CA LYS A 114 9.02 18.82 -5.83
C LYS A 114 8.74 19.42 -4.44
N SER A 115 9.69 19.36 -3.50
CA SER A 115 9.55 19.75 -2.10
C SER A 115 9.85 21.23 -1.83
N ALA A 116 9.21 22.13 -2.58
CA ALA A 116 9.20 23.56 -2.24
C ALA A 116 8.15 23.91 -1.16
N ASN A 117 7.35 22.95 -0.68
CA ASN A 117 6.07 23.22 -0.01
C ASN A 117 5.92 22.72 1.45
N PHE A 118 6.97 22.24 2.14
CA PHE A 118 6.85 21.83 3.55
C PHE A 118 7.71 22.69 4.51
N PRO A 119 7.25 23.90 4.88
CA PRO A 119 8.02 24.85 5.69
C PRO A 119 8.25 24.47 7.17
N TYR A 120 7.80 23.29 7.61
CA TYR A 120 7.87 22.87 9.02
C TYR A 120 8.49 21.48 9.26
N ALA A 121 8.94 20.78 8.22
CA ALA A 121 9.63 19.50 8.39
C ALA A 121 11.13 19.77 8.56
N THR A 122 11.68 19.50 9.74
CA THR A 122 13.13 19.29 9.89
C THR A 122 13.47 18.02 9.12
N ILE A 123 13.94 18.15 7.88
CA ILE A 123 14.45 17.02 7.13
C ILE A 123 15.82 16.70 7.71
N GLU A 124 15.90 15.65 8.54
CA GLU A 124 17.17 15.07 8.93
C GLU A 124 17.90 14.59 7.66
N PRO A 125 19.23 14.78 7.54
CA PRO A 125 19.98 14.52 6.30
C PRO A 125 19.91 13.06 5.81
N GLU A 126 19.36 12.15 6.60
CA GLU A 126 19.19 10.72 6.32
C GLU A 126 17.73 10.32 6.00
N GLU A 127 16.77 11.26 6.02
CA GLU A 127 15.36 11.03 5.70
C GLU A 127 14.98 11.71 4.37
N ALA A 128 14.31 10.98 3.48
CA ALA A 128 13.80 11.48 2.21
C ALA A 128 12.31 11.11 2.04
N ARG A 129 11.50 12.04 1.52
CA ARG A 129 10.07 11.82 1.26
C ARG A 129 9.81 11.75 -0.24
N VAL A 130 9.54 10.56 -0.75
CA VAL A 130 9.32 10.38 -2.19
C VAL A 130 7.83 10.42 -2.50
N PRO A 131 7.37 11.28 -3.42
CA PRO A 131 5.98 11.27 -3.87
C PRO A 131 5.68 9.98 -4.63
N LEU A 132 4.53 9.37 -4.34
CA LEU A 132 4.08 8.17 -5.05
C LEU A 132 3.57 8.52 -6.45
N PRO A 133 3.96 7.77 -7.50
CA PRO A 133 3.30 7.85 -8.79
C PRO A 133 1.90 7.24 -8.68
N ASP A 134 0.88 8.01 -9.06
CA ASP A 134 -0.51 7.56 -8.98
C ASP A 134 -1.33 8.19 -10.11
N GLU A 135 -1.74 7.36 -11.08
CA GLU A 135 -2.54 7.79 -12.23
C GLU A 135 -3.91 8.33 -11.81
N ARG A 136 -4.47 7.83 -10.70
CA ARG A 136 -5.76 8.30 -10.18
C ARG A 136 -5.64 9.72 -9.67
N PHE A 137 -4.58 10.01 -8.93
CA PHE A 137 -4.28 11.37 -8.45
C PHE A 137 -4.07 12.34 -9.62
N LEU A 138 -3.28 11.96 -10.62
CA LEU A 138 -3.06 12.79 -11.81
C LEU A 138 -4.37 13.08 -12.56
N TRP A 139 -5.24 12.07 -12.70
CA TRP A 139 -6.56 12.26 -13.31
C TRP A 139 -7.43 13.23 -12.51
N LEU A 140 -7.47 13.10 -11.18
CA LEU A 140 -8.22 14.02 -10.30
C LEU A 140 -7.71 15.45 -10.41
N VAL A 141 -6.39 15.64 -10.48
CA VAL A 141 -5.78 16.95 -10.70
C VAL A 141 -6.20 17.55 -12.03
N ASP A 142 -6.21 16.77 -13.11
CA ASP A 142 -6.64 17.23 -14.44
C ASP A 142 -8.12 17.62 -14.48
N GLN A 143 -8.98 16.85 -13.79
CA GLN A 143 -10.41 17.12 -13.72
C GLN A 143 -10.75 18.38 -12.90
N TYR A 144 -10.19 18.52 -11.70
CA TYR A 144 -10.55 19.60 -10.78
C TYR A 144 -9.70 20.87 -10.96
N LYS A 145 -8.53 20.77 -11.59
CA LYS A 145 -7.56 21.85 -11.81
C LYS A 145 -7.34 22.69 -10.54
N PRO A 146 -6.92 22.06 -9.42
CA PRO A 146 -6.84 22.73 -8.13
C PRO A 146 -5.67 23.72 -8.08
N LYS A 147 -5.74 24.67 -7.14
CA LYS A 147 -4.61 25.57 -6.83
C LYS A 147 -3.47 24.84 -6.13
N SER A 148 -3.78 23.87 -5.28
CA SER A 148 -2.84 23.03 -4.51
C SER A 148 -2.95 21.56 -4.93
N GLN A 149 -1.81 20.91 -5.14
CA GLN A 149 -1.71 19.50 -5.51
C GLN A 149 -0.77 18.80 -4.53
N VAL A 150 -1.31 17.92 -3.69
CA VAL A 150 -0.54 17.24 -2.64
C VAL A 150 -0.63 15.72 -2.83
N PRO A 151 0.40 15.07 -3.43
CA PRO A 151 0.41 13.62 -3.59
C PRO A 151 0.66 12.91 -2.24
N ALA A 152 0.51 11.58 -2.23
CA ALA A 152 0.93 10.76 -1.10
C ALA A 152 2.46 10.59 -1.14
N PHE A 153 3.09 10.47 0.03
CA PHE A 153 4.54 10.33 0.15
C PHE A 153 4.90 9.02 0.86
N LEU A 154 6.00 8.40 0.44
CA LEU A 154 6.70 7.37 1.19
C LEU A 154 7.93 7.99 1.85
N THR A 155 8.06 7.81 3.16
CA THR A 155 9.27 8.20 3.88
C THR A 155 10.29 7.08 3.82
N CYS A 156 11.48 7.39 3.31
CA CYS A 156 12.64 6.50 3.24
C CYS A 156 13.76 7.03 4.13
N ILE A 157 14.40 6.16 4.90
CA ILE A 157 15.56 6.47 5.73
C ILE A 157 16.76 5.71 5.20
N ASP A 158 17.89 6.38 4.96
CA ASP A 158 19.16 5.71 4.71
C ASP A 158 19.72 5.17 6.02
N ILE A 159 19.93 3.86 6.09
CA ILE A 159 20.57 3.26 7.25
C ILE A 159 22.03 2.99 6.88
N ALA A 160 22.99 3.23 7.77
CA ALA A 160 24.41 2.99 7.51
C ALA A 160 24.69 1.56 6.96
N GLY A 161 25.83 1.33 6.32
CA GLY A 161 26.16 -0.01 5.83
C GLY A 161 26.37 -1.01 6.98
N LEU A 162 25.82 -2.22 6.86
CA LEU A 162 26.03 -3.29 7.83
C LEU A 162 27.35 -4.03 7.54
N THR A 163 28.27 -4.09 8.52
CA THR A 163 29.42 -4.99 8.47
C THR A 163 29.11 -6.29 9.24
N ALA A 164 29.68 -7.42 8.82
CA ALA A 164 29.56 -8.69 9.55
C ALA A 164 30.04 -8.53 11.01
N GLY A 165 29.39 -9.22 11.95
CA GLY A 165 29.68 -9.13 13.39
C GLY A 165 29.02 -7.94 14.10
N ALA A 166 27.98 -7.34 13.51
CA ALA A 166 27.26 -6.23 14.14
C ALA A 166 26.59 -6.63 15.47
N SER A 167 26.17 -7.88 15.60
CA SER A 167 25.54 -8.42 16.80
C SER A 167 26.50 -8.63 17.98
N THR A 168 27.80 -8.89 17.74
CA THR A 168 28.78 -9.21 18.79
C THR A 168 29.38 -7.99 19.50
N GLY A 169 28.95 -6.77 19.15
CA GLY A 169 29.22 -5.56 19.93
C GLY A 169 30.50 -4.80 19.59
N ALA A 170 31.23 -5.20 18.54
CA ALA A 170 32.38 -4.43 18.05
C ALA A 170 31.94 -3.27 17.12
N GLY A 171 31.61 -2.10 17.68
CA GLY A 171 31.53 -0.83 16.93
C GLY A 171 30.19 -0.49 16.24
N LEU A 172 30.28 0.12 15.04
CA LEU A 172 29.19 0.78 14.27
C LEU A 172 27.90 -0.06 14.08
N GLY A 173 27.99 -1.38 14.20
CA GLY A 173 26.86 -2.31 14.01
C GLY A 173 25.70 -2.11 14.99
N ASN A 174 25.94 -1.73 16.24
CA ASN A 174 24.85 -1.48 17.20
C ASN A 174 24.07 -0.19 16.84
N ALA A 175 24.75 0.83 16.33
CA ALA A 175 24.11 2.06 15.86
C ALA A 175 23.22 1.77 14.63
N PHE A 176 23.72 0.92 13.70
CA PHE A 176 22.93 0.42 12.58
C PHE A 176 21.62 -0.25 13.06
N LEU A 177 21.72 -1.20 13.99
CA LEU A 177 20.56 -1.95 14.48
C LEU A 177 19.54 -1.05 15.20
N SER A 178 20.02 -0.02 15.93
CA SER A 178 19.16 1.00 16.53
C SER A 178 18.37 1.78 15.48
N ASN A 179 19.01 2.15 14.37
CA ASN A 179 18.36 2.84 13.26
C ASN A 179 17.34 1.93 12.54
N VAL A 180 17.62 0.62 12.39
CA VAL A 180 16.63 -0.33 11.86
C VAL A 180 15.41 -0.47 12.79
N ARG A 181 15.58 -0.31 14.11
CA ARG A 181 14.42 -0.34 15.04
C ARG A 181 13.49 0.87 14.86
N SER A 182 14.00 2.02 14.40
CA SER A 182 13.19 3.24 14.27
C SER A 182 12.24 3.19 13.07
N VAL A 183 12.59 2.46 12.01
CA VAL A 183 11.77 2.24 10.80
C VAL A 183 10.74 1.13 10.99
N ASP A 184 9.79 1.00 10.06
CA ASP A 184 8.70 0.03 10.15
C ASP A 184 8.80 -1.08 9.08
N GLY A 185 9.53 -0.85 7.98
CA GLY A 185 9.83 -1.84 6.94
C GLY A 185 11.24 -1.66 6.37
N ILE A 186 11.72 -2.66 5.63
CA ILE A 186 13.11 -2.72 5.14
C ILE A 186 13.13 -2.86 3.62
N PHE A 187 13.88 -1.99 2.95
CA PHE A 187 14.37 -2.21 1.60
C PHE A 187 15.77 -2.82 1.69
N GLN A 188 15.89 -4.12 1.41
CA GLN A 188 17.17 -4.82 1.43
C GLN A 188 17.82 -4.75 0.05
N VAL A 189 18.85 -3.93 -0.10
CA VAL A 189 19.60 -3.76 -1.33
C VAL A 189 20.64 -4.88 -1.45
N VAL A 190 20.52 -5.65 -2.53
CA VAL A 190 21.36 -6.81 -2.84
C VAL A 190 22.17 -6.52 -4.09
N ARG A 191 23.50 -6.64 -4.00
CA ARG A 191 24.40 -6.45 -5.15
C ARG A 191 24.34 -7.66 -6.07
N ALA A 192 24.02 -7.45 -7.34
CA ALA A 192 24.01 -8.50 -8.36
C ALA A 192 24.73 -8.09 -9.65
N PHE A 193 25.69 -7.17 -9.55
CA PHE A 193 26.58 -6.75 -10.62
C PHE A 193 28.05 -6.99 -10.22
N ASP A 194 28.85 -7.41 -11.20
CA ASP A 194 30.29 -7.50 -11.04
C ASP A 194 30.89 -6.17 -11.51
N ASP A 195 31.72 -5.56 -10.67
CA ASP A 195 32.50 -4.37 -11.03
C ASP A 195 33.89 -4.51 -10.41
N ALA A 196 34.91 -4.43 -11.24
CA ALA A 196 36.30 -4.62 -10.84
C ALA A 196 36.83 -3.45 -9.99
N GLU A 197 36.20 -2.28 -10.06
CA GLU A 197 36.60 -1.11 -9.29
C GLU A 197 35.97 -1.09 -7.89
N VAL A 198 34.94 -1.91 -7.65
CA VAL A 198 34.16 -1.90 -6.41
C VAL A 198 34.48 -3.14 -5.55
N ILE A 199 35.35 -2.94 -4.55
CA ILE A 199 35.77 -3.97 -3.60
C ILE A 199 34.58 -4.45 -2.76
N HIS A 200 34.38 -5.77 -2.72
CA HIS A 200 33.41 -6.41 -1.84
C HIS A 200 34.03 -6.64 -0.45
N VAL A 201 33.28 -6.38 0.62
CA VAL A 201 33.77 -6.52 2.00
C VAL A 201 34.23 -7.96 2.30
N GLU A 202 33.50 -8.93 1.74
CA GLU A 202 33.76 -10.37 1.88
C GLU A 202 34.55 -10.98 0.70
N GLY A 203 35.30 -10.15 -0.04
CA GLY A 203 36.14 -10.57 -1.17
C GLY A 203 35.38 -10.68 -2.50
N ASP A 204 34.75 -11.83 -2.76
CA ASP A 204 33.99 -12.08 -3.99
C ASP A 204 32.52 -11.63 -3.86
N VAL A 205 31.88 -11.30 -4.98
CA VAL A 205 30.45 -10.96 -5.03
C VAL A 205 29.62 -12.24 -4.91
N ASP A 206 28.96 -12.43 -3.76
CA ASP A 206 27.99 -13.51 -3.55
C ASP A 206 26.72 -12.97 -2.85
N PRO A 207 25.67 -12.65 -3.63
CA PRO A 207 24.44 -12.08 -3.10
C PRO A 207 23.72 -13.00 -2.10
N LEU A 208 23.88 -14.32 -2.20
CA LEU A 208 23.20 -15.27 -1.31
C LEU A 208 23.82 -15.24 0.08
N ARG A 209 25.15 -15.23 0.15
CA ARG A 209 25.90 -15.06 1.39
C ARG A 209 25.54 -13.74 2.04
N ASP A 210 25.47 -12.65 1.28
CA ASP A 210 25.16 -11.32 1.80
C ASP A 210 23.74 -11.26 2.42
N MET A 211 22.77 -11.89 1.77
CA MET A 211 21.41 -12.01 2.29
C MET A 211 21.36 -12.82 3.59
N GLU A 212 22.09 -13.94 3.64
CA GLU A 212 22.18 -14.79 4.84
C GLU A 212 22.84 -14.06 6.02
N ILE A 213 23.91 -13.29 5.76
CA ILE A 213 24.59 -12.48 6.79
C ILE A 213 23.59 -11.50 7.41
N ILE A 214 22.89 -10.72 6.58
CA ILE A 214 21.91 -9.74 7.08
C ILE A 214 20.81 -10.43 7.89
N SER A 215 20.20 -11.49 7.34
CA SER A 215 19.13 -12.22 8.03
C SER A 215 19.60 -12.83 9.35
N THR A 216 20.80 -13.40 9.40
CA THR A 216 21.38 -13.97 10.62
C THR A 216 21.65 -12.90 11.68
N GLU A 217 22.23 -11.75 11.30
CA GLU A 217 22.52 -10.65 12.24
C GLU A 217 21.22 -10.06 12.86
N LEU A 218 20.16 -9.92 12.05
CA LEU A 218 18.86 -9.46 12.54
C LEU A 218 18.24 -10.47 13.53
N ARG A 219 18.30 -11.77 13.21
CA ARG A 219 17.81 -12.84 14.09
C ARG A 219 18.59 -12.90 15.40
N LEU A 220 19.92 -12.87 15.35
CA LEU A 220 20.77 -12.90 16.56
C LEU A 220 20.46 -11.76 17.52
N LYS A 221 20.17 -10.55 17.01
CA LYS A 221 19.75 -9.44 17.86
C LYS A 221 18.35 -9.56 18.43
N ASP A 222 17.41 -10.11 17.66
CA ASP A 222 16.09 -10.38 18.21
C ASP A 222 16.14 -11.48 19.27
N ILE A 223 16.98 -12.51 19.10
CA ILE A 223 17.23 -13.54 20.10
C ILE A 223 17.71 -12.91 21.42
N GLU A 224 18.78 -12.11 21.37
CA GLU A 224 19.31 -11.44 22.58
C GLU A 224 18.25 -10.54 23.24
N TRP A 225 17.43 -9.86 22.44
CA TRP A 225 16.37 -8.98 22.92
C TRP A 225 15.24 -9.75 23.59
N VAL A 226 14.80 -10.85 22.98
CA VAL A 226 13.72 -11.71 23.49
C VAL A 226 14.18 -12.46 24.75
N GLU A 227 15.42 -12.96 24.81
CA GLU A 227 15.97 -13.61 26.00
C GLU A 227 15.97 -12.68 27.23
N LYS A 228 16.44 -11.44 27.05
CA LYS A 228 16.38 -10.40 28.09
C LYS A 228 14.93 -10.09 28.48
N GLY A 229 14.03 -10.02 27.50
CA GLY A 229 12.59 -9.82 27.71
C GLY A 229 11.95 -10.95 28.53
N ILE A 230 12.29 -12.21 28.22
CA ILE A 230 11.80 -13.40 28.95
C ILE A 230 12.29 -13.37 30.39
N GLU A 231 13.56 -13.06 30.63
CA GLU A 231 14.09 -13.00 32.00
C GLU A 231 13.37 -11.94 32.84
N ALA A 232 13.16 -10.75 32.27
CA ALA A 232 12.42 -9.67 32.92
C ALA A 232 10.95 -10.08 33.17
N GLN A 233 10.27 -10.63 32.17
CA GLN A 233 8.87 -11.05 32.29
C GLN A 233 8.70 -12.18 33.30
N ALA A 234 9.64 -13.13 33.38
CA ALA A 234 9.61 -14.21 34.36
C ALA A 234 9.67 -13.68 35.80
N ARG A 235 10.44 -12.62 36.06
CA ARG A 235 10.47 -11.95 37.37
C ARG A 235 9.13 -11.29 37.70
N VAL A 236 8.51 -10.63 36.71
CA VAL A 236 7.20 -9.98 36.86
C VAL A 236 6.09 -11.00 37.13
N VAL A 237 6.11 -12.15 36.45
CA VAL A 237 5.15 -13.26 36.67
C VAL A 237 5.21 -13.78 38.10
N ARG A 238 6.41 -13.91 38.68
CA ARG A 238 6.59 -14.40 40.07
C ARG A 238 5.93 -13.49 41.11
N GLY A 239 5.87 -12.19 40.86
CA GLY A 239 5.24 -11.20 41.75
C GLY A 239 3.74 -10.96 41.49
N ALA A 240 3.18 -11.50 40.41
CA ALA A 240 1.79 -11.31 40.04
C ALA A 240 0.86 -12.33 40.71
N THR A 241 -0.41 -11.96 40.93
CA THR A 241 -1.43 -12.83 41.52
C THR A 241 -2.74 -12.79 40.72
N GLY A 242 -3.57 -13.83 40.87
CA GLY A 242 -4.89 -13.89 40.26
C GLY A 242 -4.89 -13.89 38.73
N LEU A 243 -5.80 -13.10 38.13
CA LEU A 243 -6.01 -13.05 36.68
C LEU A 243 -4.84 -12.39 35.93
N ASP A 244 -4.17 -11.42 36.56
CA ASP A 244 -3.00 -10.71 35.99
C ASP A 244 -1.81 -11.67 35.80
N LYS A 245 -1.64 -12.62 36.72
CA LYS A 245 -0.60 -13.65 36.60
C LYS A 245 -0.80 -14.52 35.37
N LYS A 246 -2.04 -14.98 35.10
CA LYS A 246 -2.35 -15.80 33.93
C LYS A 246 -2.04 -15.08 32.62
N ARG A 247 -2.39 -13.79 32.52
CA ARG A 247 -2.08 -12.98 31.34
C ARG A 247 -0.56 -12.90 31.12
N LYS A 248 0.21 -12.62 32.17
CA LYS A 248 1.67 -12.52 32.08
C LYS A 248 2.34 -13.87 31.76
N GLU A 249 1.75 -14.98 32.21
CA GLU A 249 2.16 -16.34 31.84
C GLU A 249 1.89 -16.61 30.34
N GLU A 250 0.75 -16.17 29.79
CA GLU A 250 0.45 -16.22 28.34
C GLU A 250 1.46 -15.38 27.53
N ASP A 251 1.78 -14.18 28.01
CA ASP A 251 2.77 -13.31 27.35
C ASP A 251 4.16 -13.97 27.34
N LEU A 252 4.58 -14.56 28.47
CA LEU A 252 5.85 -15.28 28.59
C LEU A 252 5.91 -16.49 27.66
N ALA A 253 4.83 -17.27 27.56
CA ALA A 253 4.74 -18.40 26.63
C ALA A 253 4.86 -17.94 25.16
N THR A 254 4.29 -16.79 24.83
CA THR A 254 4.40 -16.18 23.49
C THR A 254 5.84 -15.77 23.19
N MET A 255 6.52 -15.13 24.14
CA MET A 255 7.94 -14.78 23.99
C MET A 255 8.84 -16.01 23.83
N GLN A 256 8.57 -17.08 24.58
CA GLN A 256 9.29 -18.35 24.43
C GLN A 256 9.04 -19.01 23.08
N LYS A 257 7.81 -18.96 22.56
CA LYS A 257 7.47 -19.41 21.20
C LYS A 257 8.25 -18.61 20.14
N ALA A 258 8.34 -17.29 20.29
CA ALA A 258 9.15 -16.43 19.40
C ALA A 258 10.64 -16.76 19.46
N LEU A 259 11.19 -16.99 20.66
CA LEU A 259 12.58 -17.39 20.84
C LEU A 259 12.87 -18.73 20.13
N LYS A 260 11.98 -19.72 20.32
CA LYS A 260 12.10 -21.03 19.68
C LYS A 260 12.13 -20.93 18.15
N LEU A 261 11.21 -20.15 17.58
CA LEU A 261 11.14 -19.93 16.13
C LEU A 261 12.42 -19.26 15.57
N LEU A 262 13.01 -18.34 16.33
CA LEU A 262 14.24 -17.66 15.95
C LEU A 262 15.49 -18.55 16.08
N GLN A 263 15.59 -19.35 17.15
CA GLN A 263 16.77 -20.17 17.46
C GLN A 263 16.77 -21.55 16.79
N GLU A 264 15.66 -22.28 16.87
CA GLU A 264 15.56 -23.68 16.42
C GLU A 264 15.13 -23.77 14.96
N ASP A 265 14.09 -23.02 14.57
CA ASP A 265 13.53 -23.06 13.20
C ASP A 265 14.25 -22.11 12.24
N ASN A 266 15.20 -21.30 12.75
CA ASN A 266 15.98 -20.30 12.00
C ASN A 266 15.11 -19.42 11.06
N THR A 267 13.90 -19.08 11.51
CA THR A 267 12.88 -18.41 10.73
C THR A 267 12.62 -17.00 11.29
N ASP A 268 12.27 -16.05 10.43
CA ASP A 268 11.92 -14.69 10.86
C ASP A 268 10.55 -14.63 11.54
N VAL A 269 10.38 -13.78 12.57
CA VAL A 269 9.11 -13.66 13.32
C VAL A 269 7.93 -13.33 12.40
N ARG A 270 8.12 -12.52 11.36
CA ARG A 270 7.08 -12.19 10.37
C ARG A 270 6.52 -13.38 9.59
N LYS A 271 7.20 -14.52 9.61
CA LYS A 271 6.76 -15.76 8.93
C LYS A 271 6.11 -16.77 9.89
N GLY A 272 6.14 -16.50 11.20
CA GLY A 272 5.46 -17.33 12.19
C GLY A 272 3.94 -17.23 12.11
N ASP A 273 3.26 -18.29 12.57
CA ASP A 273 1.81 -18.30 12.73
C ASP A 273 1.44 -17.82 14.15
N TRP A 274 0.79 -16.66 14.21
CA TRP A 274 0.51 -15.94 15.45
C TRP A 274 -0.98 -15.69 15.63
N GLY A 275 -1.47 -15.86 16.86
CA GLY A 275 -2.81 -15.43 17.25
C GLY A 275 -2.89 -13.91 17.46
N ASN A 276 -4.09 -13.32 17.40
CA ASN A 276 -4.26 -11.85 17.54
C ASN A 276 -3.62 -11.27 18.80
N LYS A 277 -3.80 -11.92 19.95
CA LYS A 277 -3.17 -11.49 21.22
C LYS A 277 -1.65 -11.61 21.19
N GLU A 278 -1.13 -12.64 20.51
CA GLU A 278 0.31 -12.84 20.35
C GLU A 278 0.90 -11.70 19.49
N ILE A 279 0.19 -11.31 18.43
CA ILE A 279 0.60 -10.20 17.55
C ILE A 279 0.64 -8.87 18.31
N ASP A 280 -0.34 -8.59 19.17
CA ASP A 280 -0.33 -7.38 20.00
C ASP A 280 0.93 -7.30 20.87
N LEU A 281 1.31 -8.43 21.51
CA LEU A 281 2.54 -8.50 22.29
C LEU A 281 3.80 -8.36 21.42
N LEU A 282 3.85 -9.01 20.26
CA LEU A 282 4.98 -8.93 19.34
C LEU A 282 5.18 -7.49 18.82
N ASN A 283 4.08 -6.75 18.62
CA ASN A 283 4.11 -5.35 18.24
C ASN A 283 4.75 -4.46 19.32
N ASP A 284 4.53 -4.77 20.60
CA ASP A 284 5.15 -4.07 21.72
C ASP A 284 6.66 -4.34 21.79
N LEU A 285 7.11 -5.55 21.44
CA LEU A 285 8.52 -5.93 21.42
C LEU A 285 9.34 -5.26 20.31
N LYS A 286 8.68 -4.79 19.24
CA LYS A 286 9.29 -4.10 18.09
C LYS A 286 10.50 -4.84 17.52
N LEU A 287 10.34 -6.15 17.32
CA LEU A 287 11.37 -7.04 16.79
C LEU A 287 11.79 -6.62 15.37
N LEU A 288 13.05 -6.84 15.03
CA LEU A 288 13.63 -6.50 13.72
C LEU A 288 13.07 -7.40 12.62
N THR A 289 13.03 -8.70 12.88
CA THR A 289 12.53 -9.77 12.00
C THR A 289 11.01 -9.82 11.87
N ALA A 290 10.30 -8.95 12.60
CA ALA A 290 8.86 -8.72 12.43
C ALA A 290 8.53 -7.75 11.28
N LYS A 291 9.52 -6.96 10.83
CA LYS A 291 9.33 -5.93 9.81
C LYS A 291 9.19 -6.56 8.41
N PRO A 292 8.30 -6.06 7.53
CA PRO A 292 8.26 -6.48 6.13
C PRO A 292 9.56 -6.10 5.42
N VAL A 293 10.04 -6.99 4.55
CA VAL A 293 11.26 -6.81 3.75
C VAL A 293 10.92 -6.87 2.26
N ILE A 294 11.47 -5.94 1.50
CA ILE A 294 11.42 -5.92 0.04
C ILE A 294 12.86 -5.97 -0.47
N TYR A 295 13.17 -6.99 -1.27
CA TYR A 295 14.50 -7.19 -1.83
C TYR A 295 14.67 -6.36 -3.11
N LEU A 296 15.61 -5.42 -3.07
CA LEU A 296 15.99 -4.59 -4.20
C LEU A 296 17.29 -5.14 -4.79
N VAL A 297 17.18 -5.86 -5.92
CA VAL A 297 18.35 -6.49 -6.56
C VAL A 297 18.96 -5.49 -7.54
N ASN A 298 20.09 -4.91 -7.15
CA ASN A 298 20.82 -3.93 -7.95
C ASN A 298 21.64 -4.63 -9.04
N LEU A 299 21.31 -4.33 -10.29
CA LEU A 299 21.88 -4.90 -11.50
C LEU A 299 22.67 -3.85 -12.27
N SER A 300 23.55 -4.32 -13.16
CA SER A 300 24.13 -3.45 -14.19
C SER A 300 23.02 -2.96 -15.13
N GLU A 301 23.20 -1.78 -15.73
CA GLU A 301 22.25 -1.23 -16.69
C GLU A 301 22.00 -2.21 -17.85
N LYS A 302 23.07 -2.86 -18.33
CA LYS A 302 23.02 -3.86 -19.41
C LYS A 302 22.12 -5.05 -19.05
N ASP A 303 22.27 -5.58 -17.83
CA ASP A 303 21.49 -6.74 -17.37
C ASP A 303 20.03 -6.37 -17.10
N TYR A 304 19.79 -5.16 -16.58
CA TYR A 304 18.44 -4.65 -16.34
C TYR A 304 17.67 -4.48 -17.64
N VAL A 305 18.28 -3.84 -18.65
CA VAL A 305 17.68 -3.67 -19.99
C VAL A 305 17.42 -5.02 -20.66
N ARG A 306 18.36 -5.97 -20.56
CA ARG A 306 18.22 -7.32 -21.12
C ARG A 306 17.28 -8.24 -20.34
N LYS A 307 16.88 -7.85 -19.12
CA LYS A 307 16.09 -8.65 -18.16
C LYS A 307 16.69 -10.03 -17.88
N LYS A 308 18.02 -10.13 -17.86
CA LYS A 308 18.76 -11.37 -17.62
C LYS A 308 19.98 -11.09 -16.76
N ASN A 309 20.16 -11.88 -15.70
CA ASN A 309 21.33 -11.81 -14.82
C ASN A 309 21.60 -13.19 -14.21
N LYS A 310 22.88 -13.49 -13.94
CA LYS A 310 23.32 -14.79 -13.41
C LYS A 310 22.82 -15.10 -11.99
N TRP A 311 22.58 -14.06 -11.19
CA TRP A 311 22.20 -14.17 -9.78
C TRP A 311 20.69 -14.17 -9.57
N LEU A 312 19.93 -13.48 -10.43
CA LEU A 312 18.49 -13.26 -10.24
C LEU A 312 17.69 -14.56 -10.00
N PRO A 313 17.90 -15.67 -10.75
CA PRO A 313 17.19 -16.93 -10.48
C PRO A 313 17.57 -17.55 -9.13
N LYS A 314 18.85 -17.44 -8.73
CA LYS A 314 19.35 -17.97 -7.46
C LYS A 314 18.77 -17.20 -6.28
N ILE A 315 18.75 -15.86 -6.36
CA ILE A 315 18.15 -14.99 -5.36
C ILE A 315 16.65 -15.29 -5.23
N HIS A 316 15.94 -15.42 -6.35
CA HIS A 316 14.52 -15.75 -6.33
C HIS A 316 14.26 -17.08 -5.61
N GLN A 317 15.04 -18.11 -5.93
CA GLN A 317 14.91 -19.42 -5.27
C GLN A 317 15.19 -19.33 -3.76
N TRP A 318 16.27 -18.64 -3.37
CA TRP A 318 16.59 -18.44 -1.96
C TRP A 318 15.47 -17.73 -1.18
N ILE A 319 14.81 -16.73 -1.79
CA ILE A 319 13.65 -16.05 -1.17
C ILE A 319 12.46 -17.00 -1.05
N GLN A 320 12.20 -17.86 -2.03
CA GLN A 320 11.11 -18.84 -1.92
C GLN A 320 11.34 -19.85 -0.80
N ASP A 321 12.60 -20.26 -0.60
CA ASP A 321 12.95 -21.27 0.39
C ASP A 321 13.00 -20.71 1.82
N ASN A 322 13.53 -19.49 2.01
CA ASN A 322 13.74 -18.90 3.34
C ASN A 322 12.68 -17.86 3.74
N ASN A 323 12.13 -17.12 2.76
CA ASN A 323 11.34 -15.90 3.00
C ASN A 323 10.12 -15.80 2.08
N LYS A 324 9.40 -16.92 1.94
CA LYS A 324 8.28 -17.06 1.00
C LYS A 324 7.30 -15.89 1.10
N GLY A 325 6.94 -15.34 -0.07
CA GLY A 325 5.99 -14.23 -0.21
C GLY A 325 6.61 -12.83 -0.15
N ASP A 326 7.90 -12.70 0.17
CA ASP A 326 8.58 -11.40 0.08
C ASP A 326 8.74 -10.95 -1.37
N GLN A 327 8.65 -9.63 -1.57
CA GLN A 327 8.76 -9.05 -2.90
C GLN A 327 10.22 -8.91 -3.31
N LEU A 328 10.49 -9.27 -4.56
CA LEU A 328 11.77 -9.04 -5.23
C LEU A 328 11.57 -8.05 -6.38
N ILE A 329 12.38 -7.00 -6.40
CA ILE A 329 12.37 -5.97 -7.44
C ILE A 329 13.79 -5.84 -8.01
N PRO A 330 14.04 -6.32 -9.24
CA PRO A 330 15.28 -6.00 -9.94
C PRO A 330 15.25 -4.53 -10.36
N PHE A 331 16.37 -3.85 -10.19
CA PHE A 331 16.54 -2.46 -10.60
C PHE A 331 18.01 -2.18 -10.95
N SER A 332 18.31 -1.01 -11.51
CA SER A 332 19.69 -0.58 -11.74
C SER A 332 19.87 0.84 -11.24
N VAL A 333 20.65 1.01 -10.19
CA VAL A 333 20.94 2.34 -9.63
C VAL A 333 21.59 3.25 -10.67
N ALA A 334 22.52 2.71 -11.46
CA ALA A 334 23.22 3.47 -12.50
C ALA A 334 22.26 4.02 -13.57
N LEU A 335 21.25 3.24 -13.95
CA LEU A 335 20.22 3.71 -14.87
C LEU A 335 19.37 4.82 -14.24
N GLU A 336 18.92 4.66 -13.00
CA GLU A 336 18.09 5.67 -12.32
C GLU A 336 18.87 6.99 -12.09
N GLU A 337 20.16 6.92 -11.74
CA GLU A 337 21.02 8.10 -11.64
C GLU A 337 21.15 8.82 -12.99
N ARG A 338 21.30 8.06 -14.08
CA ARG A 338 21.38 8.60 -15.45
C ARG A 338 20.07 9.25 -15.89
N LEU A 339 18.93 8.64 -15.59
CA LEU A 339 17.61 9.20 -15.88
C LEU A 339 17.40 10.50 -15.12
N LEU A 340 17.70 10.50 -13.82
CA LEU A 340 17.59 11.69 -12.98
C LEU A 340 18.46 12.85 -13.46
N ALA A 341 19.65 12.55 -14.00
CA ALA A 341 20.55 13.57 -14.55
C ALA A 341 19.98 14.30 -15.78
N LEU A 342 18.96 13.74 -16.46
CA LEU A 342 18.28 14.38 -17.59
C LEU A 342 17.37 15.54 -17.13
N GLY A 343 16.89 15.51 -15.87
CA GLY A 343 16.19 16.62 -15.22
C GLY A 343 14.81 16.97 -15.79
N SER A 344 14.30 16.22 -16.76
CA SER A 344 12.97 16.42 -17.35
C SER A 344 12.23 15.08 -17.50
N PRO A 345 10.99 14.95 -16.99
CA PRO A 345 10.18 13.74 -17.16
C PRO A 345 9.99 13.32 -18.63
N ASP A 346 9.91 14.30 -19.54
CA ASP A 346 9.79 14.02 -20.98
C ASP A 346 11.09 13.42 -21.54
N ALA A 347 12.24 13.95 -21.12
CA ALA A 347 13.55 13.42 -21.53
C ALA A 347 13.80 12.02 -20.94
N GLU A 348 13.41 11.79 -19.70
CA GLU A 348 13.43 10.46 -19.07
C GLU A 348 12.58 9.46 -19.87
N ALA A 349 11.35 9.84 -20.23
CA ALA A 349 10.46 8.99 -21.02
C ALA A 349 10.99 8.70 -22.43
N GLU A 350 11.60 9.69 -23.09
CA GLU A 350 12.26 9.49 -24.39
C GLU A 350 13.46 8.56 -24.28
N GLU A 351 14.28 8.70 -23.24
CA GLU A 351 15.45 7.86 -23.05
C GLU A 351 15.07 6.40 -22.75
N LEU A 352 14.06 6.18 -21.90
CA LEU A 352 13.50 4.85 -21.65
C LEU A 352 12.97 4.21 -22.94
N LYS A 353 12.29 4.97 -23.80
CA LYS A 353 11.82 4.48 -25.11
C LYS A 353 12.97 4.03 -26.01
N LYS A 354 14.12 4.70 -25.99
CA LYS A 354 15.31 4.31 -26.78
C LYS A 354 15.94 3.01 -26.29
N LEU A 355 15.94 2.77 -24.97
CA LEU A 355 16.51 1.55 -24.37
C LEU A 355 15.67 0.31 -24.66
N GLY A 356 14.37 0.49 -24.90
CA GLY A 356 13.48 -0.54 -25.43
C GLY A 356 12.05 -0.42 -24.91
N PRO A 357 11.08 -1.09 -25.58
CA PRO A 357 9.65 -0.92 -25.30
C PRO A 357 9.22 -1.42 -23.91
N ASN A 358 10.06 -2.23 -23.24
CA ASN A 358 9.75 -2.88 -21.97
C ASN A 358 10.63 -2.40 -20.81
N VAL A 359 11.40 -1.33 -21.01
CA VAL A 359 12.28 -0.73 -19.98
C VAL A 359 11.53 0.43 -19.34
N THR A 360 11.34 0.36 -18.03
CA THR A 360 10.68 1.39 -17.23
C THR A 360 11.57 1.76 -16.05
N GLY A 361 11.47 3.00 -15.58
CA GLY A 361 12.07 3.40 -14.31
C GLY A 361 11.55 2.52 -13.17
N ALA A 362 12.46 2.10 -12.30
CA ALA A 362 12.18 1.21 -11.17
C ALA A 362 11.71 1.98 -9.94
N LEU A 363 12.07 3.27 -9.79
CA LEU A 363 11.76 4.06 -8.59
C LEU A 363 10.27 4.07 -8.27
N GLY A 364 9.41 4.30 -9.26
CA GLY A 364 7.96 4.31 -9.06
C GLY A 364 7.41 2.97 -8.58
N LYS A 365 7.98 1.86 -9.06
CA LYS A 365 7.64 0.50 -8.61
C LYS A 365 8.16 0.25 -7.20
N ILE A 366 9.38 0.68 -6.88
CA ILE A 366 10.00 0.53 -5.56
C ILE A 366 9.19 1.27 -4.50
N THR A 367 8.82 2.54 -4.74
CA THR A 367 8.05 3.35 -3.78
C THR A 367 6.64 2.82 -3.60
N THR A 368 5.96 2.43 -4.68
CA THR A 368 4.62 1.81 -4.61
C THR A 368 4.65 0.49 -3.85
N ALA A 369 5.68 -0.33 -4.07
CA ALA A 369 5.89 -1.58 -3.35
C ALA A 369 6.16 -1.34 -1.86
N GLY A 370 7.02 -0.38 -1.50
CA GLY A 370 7.27 -0.01 -0.10
C GLY A 370 6.02 0.48 0.62
N TYR A 371 5.25 1.34 -0.03
CA TYR A 371 3.99 1.85 0.51
C TYR A 371 2.98 0.72 0.76
N SER A 372 2.81 -0.17 -0.22
CA SER A 372 1.91 -1.32 -0.10
C SER A 372 2.42 -2.34 0.93
N GLY A 373 3.74 -2.54 1.02
CA GLY A 373 4.39 -3.44 1.98
C GLY A 373 4.27 -2.98 3.44
N LEU A 374 3.99 -1.69 3.67
CA LEU A 374 3.65 -1.13 4.98
C LEU A 374 2.13 -1.18 5.28
N ASP A 375 1.35 -1.86 4.44
CA ASP A 375 -0.12 -1.87 4.49
C ASP A 375 -0.75 -0.47 4.47
N LEU A 376 -0.12 0.47 3.75
CA LEU A 376 -0.66 1.81 3.58
C LEU A 376 -1.56 1.87 2.34
N ILE A 377 -2.68 2.57 2.49
CA ILE A 377 -3.60 2.94 1.41
C ILE A 377 -3.79 4.45 1.43
N LYS A 378 -4.38 4.98 0.38
CA LYS A 378 -4.68 6.41 0.27
C LYS A 378 -6.13 6.65 -0.12
N TYR A 379 -6.69 7.72 0.42
CA TYR A 379 -7.96 8.30 -0.02
C TYR A 379 -7.72 9.74 -0.47
N TYR A 380 -8.64 10.31 -1.23
CA TYR A 380 -8.50 11.67 -1.77
C TYR A 380 -9.54 12.62 -1.18
N THR A 381 -9.13 13.87 -1.02
CA THR A 381 -10.05 15.01 -0.93
C THR A 381 -9.87 15.84 -2.19
N CYS A 382 -10.97 16.15 -2.87
CA CYS A 382 -10.95 16.84 -4.16
C CYS A 382 -11.79 18.10 -4.12
N GLY A 383 -11.27 19.19 -4.68
CA GLY A 383 -11.97 20.45 -4.83
C GLY A 383 -11.19 21.44 -5.71
N PRO A 384 -11.77 22.61 -6.00
CA PRO A 384 -11.11 23.64 -6.82
C PRO A 384 -9.90 24.29 -6.12
N ASP A 385 -9.83 24.22 -4.79
CA ASP A 385 -8.69 24.76 -4.04
C ASP A 385 -7.57 23.72 -3.91
N GLU A 386 -7.89 22.48 -3.56
CA GLU A 386 -6.91 21.43 -3.33
C GLU A 386 -7.38 20.05 -3.80
N VAL A 387 -6.48 19.30 -4.44
CA VAL A 387 -6.56 17.85 -4.56
C VAL A 387 -5.41 17.25 -3.76
N ARG A 388 -5.76 16.43 -2.76
CA ARG A 388 -4.79 15.84 -1.84
C ARG A 388 -5.04 14.35 -1.63
N ALA A 389 -3.96 13.58 -1.63
CA ALA A 389 -3.96 12.18 -1.25
C ALA A 389 -3.52 12.02 0.22
N TRP A 390 -4.37 11.40 1.02
CA TRP A 390 -4.17 11.16 2.45
C TRP A 390 -3.79 9.72 2.70
N THR A 391 -2.62 9.50 3.28
CA THR A 391 -2.13 8.17 3.66
C THR A 391 -2.77 7.70 4.96
N ILE A 392 -3.33 6.48 4.93
CA ILE A 392 -3.90 5.79 6.08
C ILE A 392 -3.48 4.31 6.06
N ARG A 393 -3.37 3.68 7.23
CA ARG A 393 -3.19 2.22 7.30
C ARG A 393 -4.47 1.52 6.84
N GLN A 394 -4.33 0.49 6.01
CA GLN A 394 -5.46 -0.34 5.56
C GLN A 394 -6.15 -1.00 6.75
N GLY A 395 -7.48 -0.95 6.79
CA GLY A 395 -8.29 -1.37 7.94
C GLY A 395 -8.85 -0.21 8.76
N LEU A 396 -8.40 1.02 8.52
CA LEU A 396 -8.89 2.18 9.26
C LEU A 396 -10.33 2.53 8.87
N LYS A 397 -11.11 2.88 9.90
CA LYS A 397 -12.51 3.30 9.75
C LYS A 397 -12.61 4.78 9.38
N ALA A 398 -13.73 5.16 8.78
CA ALA A 398 -14.01 6.52 8.34
C ALA A 398 -13.72 7.62 9.40
N PRO A 399 -14.10 7.49 10.69
CA PRO A 399 -13.79 8.52 11.68
C PRO A 399 -12.28 8.71 11.90
N GLN A 400 -11.52 7.61 11.94
CA GLN A 400 -10.07 7.62 12.13
C GLN A 400 -9.37 8.21 10.91
N ALA A 401 -9.85 7.88 9.70
CA ALA A 401 -9.36 8.45 8.46
C ALA A 401 -9.61 9.96 8.38
N ALA A 402 -10.76 10.44 8.86
CA ALA A 402 -11.07 11.87 8.97
C ALA A 402 -10.18 12.57 10.00
N GLY A 403 -9.85 11.88 11.11
CA GLY A 403 -8.91 12.35 12.14
C GLY A 403 -7.50 12.67 11.62
N VAL A 404 -7.07 12.03 10.53
CA VAL A 404 -5.78 12.32 9.86
C VAL A 404 -5.73 13.73 9.29
N ILE A 405 -6.88 14.30 8.90
CA ILE A 405 -6.97 15.69 8.46
C ILE A 405 -6.95 16.63 9.67
N HIS A 406 -7.81 16.35 10.65
CA HIS A 406 -7.90 17.12 11.89
C HIS A 406 -8.61 16.30 12.97
N SER A 407 -8.13 16.38 14.22
CA SER A 407 -8.69 15.63 15.35
C SER A 407 -10.19 15.88 15.57
N ASP A 408 -10.67 17.09 15.27
CA ASP A 408 -12.08 17.45 15.43
C ASP A 408 -13.01 16.65 14.51
N PHE A 409 -12.55 16.28 13.31
CA PHE A 409 -13.35 15.45 12.40
C PHE A 409 -13.59 14.05 12.97
N GLU A 410 -12.63 13.50 13.73
CA GLU A 410 -12.79 12.21 14.39
C GLU A 410 -13.71 12.33 15.61
N GLN A 411 -13.50 13.35 16.46
CA GLN A 411 -14.26 13.55 17.69
C GLN A 411 -15.74 13.87 17.41
N LYS A 412 -16.00 14.74 16.43
CA LYS A 412 -17.34 15.20 16.07
C LYS A 412 -17.88 14.53 14.81
N PHE A 413 -17.37 13.36 14.44
CA PHE A 413 -17.76 12.66 13.22
C PHE A 413 -19.27 12.39 13.13
N VAL A 414 -19.92 12.91 12.09
CA VAL A 414 -21.33 12.62 11.76
C VAL A 414 -21.40 11.55 10.68
N CYS A 415 -20.86 11.87 9.50
CA CYS A 415 -20.76 10.95 8.38
C CYS A 415 -19.65 11.37 7.41
N GLY A 416 -19.18 10.40 6.62
CA GLY A 416 -18.35 10.66 5.44
C GLY A 416 -19.20 10.50 4.19
N GLU A 417 -19.18 11.49 3.31
CA GLU A 417 -19.69 11.33 1.97
C GLU A 417 -18.57 10.75 1.11
N ILE A 418 -18.76 9.54 0.61
CA ILE A 418 -17.73 8.76 -0.05
C ILE A 418 -18.23 8.34 -1.43
N MET A 419 -17.39 8.55 -2.43
CA MET A 419 -17.52 8.01 -3.77
C MET A 419 -16.23 7.29 -4.16
N SER A 420 -16.35 6.22 -4.95
CA SER A 420 -15.17 5.54 -5.47
C SER A 420 -14.56 6.34 -6.63
N PHE A 421 -13.24 6.25 -6.80
CA PHE A 421 -12.57 6.83 -7.97
C PHE A 421 -13.14 6.29 -9.28
N ASP A 422 -13.43 4.99 -9.35
CA ASP A 422 -13.92 4.34 -10.57
C ASP A 422 -15.29 4.89 -10.97
N ASP A 423 -16.19 5.11 -10.00
CA ASP A 423 -17.49 5.71 -10.26
C ASP A 423 -17.37 7.16 -10.74
N LEU A 424 -16.45 7.95 -10.16
CA LEU A 424 -16.20 9.31 -10.62
C LEU A 424 -15.63 9.33 -12.03
N LYS A 425 -14.72 8.41 -12.36
CA LYS A 425 -14.13 8.29 -13.70
C LYS A 425 -15.15 7.82 -14.74
N GLU A 426 -16.06 6.92 -14.38
CA GLU A 426 -17.14 6.43 -15.25
C GLU A 426 -18.17 7.54 -15.56
N HIS A 427 -18.59 8.30 -14.53
CA HIS A 427 -19.65 9.31 -14.66
C HIS A 427 -19.13 10.72 -14.99
N GLY A 428 -17.82 10.94 -14.92
CA GLY A 428 -17.11 12.17 -15.32
C GLY A 428 -17.17 13.30 -14.29
N ASN A 429 -18.28 13.51 -13.60
CA ASN A 429 -18.40 14.57 -12.59
C ASN A 429 -19.23 14.14 -11.37
N GLU A 430 -19.03 14.85 -10.25
CA GLU A 430 -19.69 14.56 -8.97
C GLU A 430 -21.23 14.64 -9.04
N GLY A 431 -21.77 15.56 -9.85
CA GLY A 431 -23.22 15.68 -10.05
C GLY A 431 -23.83 14.44 -10.70
N ALA A 432 -23.14 13.86 -11.68
CA ALA A 432 -23.54 12.64 -12.35
C ALA A 432 -23.43 11.42 -11.42
N VAL A 433 -22.37 11.34 -10.60
CA VAL A 433 -22.23 10.29 -9.57
C VAL A 433 -23.37 10.35 -8.54
N LYS A 434 -23.75 11.57 -8.11
CA LYS A 434 -24.90 11.80 -7.21
C LYS A 434 -26.21 11.40 -7.87
N ALA A 435 -26.43 11.77 -9.12
CA ALA A 435 -27.63 11.38 -9.87
C ALA A 435 -27.73 9.86 -10.09
N ALA A 436 -26.59 9.17 -10.23
CA ALA A 436 -26.51 7.72 -10.33
C ALA A 436 -26.68 7.00 -8.97
N GLY A 437 -26.81 7.73 -7.86
CA GLY A 437 -26.97 7.16 -6.52
C GLY A 437 -25.70 6.48 -5.97
N LYS A 438 -24.54 6.72 -6.59
CA LYS A 438 -23.25 6.12 -6.18
C LYS A 438 -22.47 7.00 -5.18
N TYR A 439 -23.02 8.15 -4.82
CA TYR A 439 -22.48 9.04 -3.79
C TYR A 439 -23.05 8.63 -2.41
N ASN A 440 -22.26 7.89 -1.64
CA ASN A 440 -22.74 7.19 -0.46
C ASN A 440 -22.43 7.96 0.83
N GLN A 441 -23.41 8.05 1.74
CA GLN A 441 -23.16 8.46 3.11
C GLN A 441 -22.75 7.26 3.96
N LYS A 442 -21.52 7.29 4.47
CA LYS A 442 -20.93 6.23 5.27
C LYS A 442 -20.83 6.66 6.73
N GLY A 443 -21.23 5.74 7.63
CA GLY A 443 -21.17 5.93 9.07
C GLY A 443 -19.86 5.47 9.69
N LYS A 444 -19.81 5.44 11.02
CA LYS A 444 -18.60 5.15 11.81
C LYS A 444 -17.97 3.78 11.59
N THR A 445 -18.74 2.81 11.09
CA THR A 445 -18.28 1.42 10.88
C THR A 445 -17.74 1.17 9.49
N TYR A 446 -17.75 2.16 8.60
CA TYR A 446 -17.21 2.00 7.25
C TYR A 446 -15.69 1.94 7.31
N GLU A 447 -15.12 0.90 6.74
CA GLU A 447 -13.69 0.75 6.49
C GLU A 447 -13.35 1.43 5.17
N MET A 448 -12.32 2.27 5.18
CA MET A 448 -11.89 3.00 3.99
C MET A 448 -11.29 2.07 2.95
N VAL A 449 -11.61 2.33 1.69
CA VAL A 449 -11.05 1.60 0.55
C VAL A 449 -10.01 2.46 -0.16
N ASP A 450 -8.94 1.84 -0.67
CA ASP A 450 -7.91 2.55 -1.42
C ASP A 450 -8.52 3.23 -2.66
N GLY A 451 -8.28 4.53 -2.78
CA GLY A 451 -8.82 5.36 -3.85
C GLY A 451 -10.20 5.94 -3.58
N ASP A 452 -10.77 5.77 -2.39
CA ASP A 452 -11.98 6.47 -1.98
C ASP A 452 -11.77 7.99 -2.09
N ILE A 453 -12.79 8.70 -2.56
CA ILE A 453 -12.85 10.16 -2.54
C ILE A 453 -13.84 10.54 -1.44
N ALA A 454 -13.33 11.23 -0.41
CA ALA A 454 -14.06 11.47 0.82
C ALA A 454 -14.30 12.96 1.05
N TYR A 455 -15.50 13.27 1.55
CA TYR A 455 -15.85 14.56 2.11
C TYR A 455 -16.45 14.37 3.50
N TRP A 456 -15.82 14.97 4.51
CA TRP A 456 -16.16 14.71 5.91
C TRP A 456 -17.17 15.73 6.47
N LYS A 457 -18.21 15.25 7.15
CA LYS A 457 -19.16 16.08 7.90
C LYS A 457 -18.94 15.88 9.39
N ALA A 458 -18.61 16.98 10.07
CA ALA A 458 -18.52 17.05 11.54
C ALA A 458 -19.70 17.84 12.11
N GLY A 459 -20.14 17.44 13.31
CA GLY A 459 -21.15 18.19 14.08
C GLY A 459 -20.56 19.47 14.64
N GLY A 460 -21.33 20.56 14.62
CA GLY A 460 -20.96 21.83 15.24
C GLY A 460 -20.80 21.70 16.75
#